data_AF-A0A074LP60-F1
#
_entry.id   AF-A0A074LP60-F1
#
_cell.length_a   1.000
_cell.length_b   1.000
_cell.length_c   1.000
_cell.angle_alpha   90.00
_cell.angle_beta   90.00
_cell.angle_gamma   90.00
#
_symmetry.space_group_name_H-M   'P 1'
#
loop_
_entity.id
_entity.type
_entity.pdbx_description
1 polymer ?
#
loop_
_entity_poly.entity_id
_entity_poly.type
_entity_poly.pdbx_seq_one_letter_code
_entity_poly.pdbx_strand_id
1 'polypeptide(L)'
;MNNRKNKRMALALVALFTLMPLPGAINAMASDQEALPAAGYSAVPRAGVVINGVTKTAISPVLVKGLYYVPFKDIAHILDYDSISYNQKTKTYAATDGSVTVRVSIGGTHAMKGDERVNIHAPQFLNGTAYLSLDAVSSVFNVFAYFNAPDGSVRIQMPATRYKVLAGDSLFKIAQAHHTTATAVRAANGLKTDEIMPGQILTLPAEVLKREMEPTSATPAQQDPSVIVDPNAQDPSQTQTATPTATQSATAAKKAQAIIALGKKYMGVPYKFGANSNDAPRLMDCSSFMQYIFGQNGITLPRDSRQQSALGTRVTKTQLQPGDLMFFKYPERYSDGRVGHVGVYMGNNQILHTIPRTGVTVSKFTGYWSTNFLYGKRVIR
;
A
#
# COMPACT_ATOMS: atom_id res chain seq x y z
N MET A 1 16.80 -45.39 87.65
CA MET A 1 15.69 -45.20 88.61
C MET A 1 14.44 -44.77 87.86
N ASN A 2 13.39 -45.59 87.93
CA ASN A 2 11.93 -45.38 87.77
C ASN A 2 11.42 -44.25 86.84
N ASN A 3 10.39 -44.41 86.00
CA ASN A 3 9.19 -45.23 86.22
C ASN A 3 8.39 -45.42 84.90
N ARG A 4 7.80 -46.61 84.74
CA ARG A 4 6.73 -46.91 83.76
C ARG A 4 5.38 -46.35 84.26
N LYS A 5 4.44 -46.00 83.35
CA LYS A 5 3.03 -46.47 83.34
C LYS A 5 2.10 -45.66 82.39
N ASN A 6 1.73 -46.29 81.27
CA ASN A 6 0.39 -46.65 80.79
C ASN A 6 -0.88 -45.77 80.97
N LYS A 7 -1.59 -45.63 79.82
CA LYS A 7 -3.05 -45.70 79.52
C LYS A 7 -3.94 -44.45 79.77
N ARG A 8 -4.58 -43.93 78.69
CA ARG A 8 -5.97 -44.23 78.27
C ARG A 8 -6.38 -43.52 76.97
N MET A 9 -7.23 -44.19 76.20
CA MET A 9 -7.81 -43.81 74.90
C MET A 9 -8.83 -42.67 74.99
N ALA A 10 -8.92 -41.87 73.92
CA ALA A 10 -10.18 -41.32 73.40
C ALA A 10 -10.10 -41.28 71.86
N LEU A 11 -11.19 -41.72 71.24
CA LEU A 11 -11.37 -42.04 69.82
C LEU A 11 -12.26 -40.96 69.18
N ALA A 12 -11.84 -40.41 68.03
CA ALA A 12 -12.68 -39.80 66.97
C ALA A 12 -11.71 -39.23 65.91
N LEU A 13 -11.89 -39.27 64.60
CA LEU A 13 -12.75 -40.00 63.67
C LEU A 13 -12.12 -39.73 62.28
N VAL A 14 -11.89 -40.79 61.49
CA VAL A 14 -11.87 -40.86 60.02
C VAL A 14 -11.09 -39.78 59.21
N ALA A 15 -9.99 -40.20 58.59
CA ALA A 15 -9.66 -39.84 57.20
C ALA A 15 -8.71 -40.90 56.59
N LEU A 16 -9.20 -41.57 55.55
CA LEU A 16 -8.52 -42.55 54.71
C LEU A 16 -7.66 -41.79 53.67
N PHE A 17 -6.36 -42.04 53.61
CA PHE A 17 -5.57 -42.36 52.40
C PHE A 17 -4.06 -42.34 52.73
N THR A 18 -3.40 -43.45 52.42
CA THR A 18 -1.95 -43.65 52.57
C THR A 18 -1.17 -42.80 51.57
N LEU A 19 -0.34 -41.88 52.08
CA LEU A 19 0.75 -41.23 51.35
C LEU A 19 1.90 -42.24 51.16
N MET A 20 2.28 -42.53 49.91
CA MET A 20 3.64 -42.96 49.58
C MET A 20 4.58 -41.74 49.63
N PRO A 21 5.84 -41.88 50.10
CA PRO A 21 6.82 -40.81 50.03
C PRO A 21 7.42 -40.74 48.61
N LEU A 22 7.27 -39.60 47.94
CA LEU A 22 8.18 -39.21 46.86
C LEU A 22 9.42 -38.53 47.48
N PRO A 23 10.62 -38.75 46.92
CA PRO A 23 11.84 -38.09 47.41
C PRO A 23 11.78 -36.57 47.13
N GLY A 24 12.03 -35.78 48.17
CA GLY A 24 12.34 -34.35 48.07
C GLY A 24 13.61 -34.13 47.25
N ALA A 25 13.60 -33.17 46.32
CA ALA A 25 13.90 -31.74 46.53
C ALA A 25 15.45 -31.53 46.51
N ILE A 26 16.06 -30.48 45.97
CA ILE A 26 15.71 -29.06 45.77
C ILE A 26 16.85 -28.47 44.91
N ASN A 27 16.61 -27.75 43.81
CA ASN A 27 16.79 -26.29 43.62
C ASN A 27 16.91 -26.07 42.10
N ALA A 28 16.45 -25.01 41.44
CA ALA A 28 15.83 -23.76 41.86
C ALA A 28 14.82 -23.35 40.78
N MET A 29 13.57 -23.11 41.19
CA MET A 29 12.62 -22.34 40.40
C MET A 29 12.85 -20.85 40.71
N ALA A 30 13.23 -20.09 39.70
CA ALA A 30 13.09 -18.65 39.68
C ALA A 30 12.09 -18.29 38.58
N SER A 31 10.87 -18.02 39.03
CA SER A 31 9.82 -17.19 38.44
C SER A 31 10.05 -16.63 37.02
N ASP A 32 9.35 -17.21 36.04
CA ASP A 32 8.72 -16.42 34.98
C ASP A 32 7.21 -16.54 35.17
N GLN A 33 6.68 -15.68 36.04
CA GLN A 33 5.27 -15.33 36.00
C GLN A 33 5.06 -14.57 34.69
N GLU A 34 4.62 -15.29 33.65
CA GLU A 34 4.00 -14.68 32.48
C GLU A 34 2.86 -13.78 32.99
N ALA A 35 3.06 -12.47 32.88
CA ALA A 35 2.11 -11.50 33.38
C ALA A 35 0.74 -11.74 32.76
N LEU A 36 -0.27 -11.93 33.60
CA LEU A 36 -1.68 -11.98 33.20
C LEU A 36 -1.99 -10.80 32.26
N PRO A 37 -2.67 -11.01 31.12
CA PRO A 37 -2.94 -9.96 30.17
C PRO A 37 -3.84 -8.89 30.81
N ALA A 38 -3.45 -7.62 30.64
CA ALA A 38 -4.29 -6.48 30.96
C ALA A 38 -5.70 -6.69 30.36
N ALA A 39 -6.72 -6.62 31.21
CA ALA A 39 -8.10 -7.01 30.91
C ALA A 39 -8.58 -6.48 29.54
N GLY A 40 -8.72 -7.37 28.55
CA GLY A 40 -9.30 -7.00 27.25
C GLY A 40 -8.84 -7.79 26.01
N TYR A 41 -7.89 -8.71 26.12
CA TYR A 41 -7.42 -9.49 24.97
C TYR A 41 -7.04 -10.93 25.31
N SER A 42 -7.10 -11.82 24.31
CA SER A 42 -6.70 -13.21 24.41
C SER A 42 -5.58 -13.50 23.42
N ALA A 43 -4.51 -14.16 23.88
CA ALA A 43 -3.47 -14.65 22.98
C ALA A 43 -4.07 -15.71 22.03
N VAL A 44 -3.72 -15.62 20.75
CA VAL A 44 -4.04 -16.65 19.76
C VAL A 44 -2.76 -17.47 19.56
N PRO A 45 -2.83 -18.81 19.50
CA PRO A 45 -1.67 -19.64 19.18
C PRO A 45 -0.94 -19.11 17.94
N ARG A 46 0.39 -19.30 17.88
CA ARG A 46 1.21 -18.86 16.74
C ARG A 46 0.54 -19.31 15.44
N ALA A 47 0.12 -18.35 14.65
CA ALA A 47 -0.59 -18.59 13.41
C ALA A 47 0.42 -18.60 12.27
N GLY A 48 0.40 -19.67 11.46
CA GLY A 48 1.05 -19.62 10.16
C GLY A 48 0.43 -18.50 9.32
N VAL A 49 1.25 -17.77 8.58
CA VAL A 49 0.75 -16.81 7.58
C VAL A 49 0.79 -17.48 6.22
N VAL A 50 -0.32 -17.45 5.49
CA VAL A 50 -0.41 -18.05 4.15
C VAL A 50 -0.78 -16.96 3.15
N ILE A 51 0.14 -16.65 2.22
CA ILE A 51 -0.08 -15.68 1.14
C ILE A 51 -0.37 -16.44 -0.15
N ASN A 52 -1.55 -16.25 -0.73
CA ASN A 52 -1.96 -16.91 -1.99
C ASN A 52 -1.72 -18.44 -1.98
N GLY A 53 -1.92 -19.10 -0.84
CA GLY A 53 -1.68 -20.53 -0.66
C GLY A 53 -0.24 -20.93 -0.29
N VAL A 54 0.72 -20.00 -0.30
CA VAL A 54 2.12 -20.24 0.09
C VAL A 54 2.34 -19.86 1.55
N THR A 55 2.83 -20.82 2.34
CA THR A 55 3.17 -20.60 3.75
C THR A 55 4.37 -19.67 3.90
N LYS A 56 4.25 -18.70 4.80
CA LYS A 56 5.26 -17.73 5.23
C LYS A 56 5.53 -17.89 6.73
N THR A 57 6.42 -17.06 7.27
CA THR A 57 6.77 -17.03 8.69
C THR A 57 5.53 -16.89 9.57
N ALA A 58 5.47 -17.69 10.64
CA ALA A 58 4.37 -17.64 11.60
C ALA A 58 4.46 -16.37 12.47
N ILE A 59 3.32 -15.76 12.73
CA ILE A 59 3.17 -14.57 13.58
C ILE A 59 2.37 -14.93 14.84
N SER A 60 2.29 -13.99 15.79
CA SER A 60 1.52 -14.16 17.02
C SER A 60 0.32 -13.20 17.02
N PRO A 61 -0.85 -13.62 16.52
CA PRO A 61 -2.05 -12.79 16.60
C PRO A 61 -2.58 -12.67 18.02
N VAL A 62 -3.39 -11.66 18.25
CA VAL A 62 -4.17 -11.48 19.49
C VAL A 62 -5.62 -11.20 19.14
N LEU A 63 -6.55 -11.69 19.96
CA LEU A 63 -7.97 -11.43 19.82
C LEU A 63 -8.37 -10.32 20.80
N VAL A 64 -8.88 -9.21 20.29
CA VAL A 64 -9.29 -8.04 21.08
C VAL A 64 -10.71 -7.69 20.69
N LYS A 65 -11.67 -7.82 21.61
CA LYS A 65 -13.10 -7.50 21.37
C LYS A 65 -13.66 -8.13 20.08
N GLY A 66 -13.31 -9.39 19.81
CA GLY A 66 -13.79 -10.14 18.63
C GLY A 66 -13.05 -9.84 17.32
N LEU A 67 -12.04 -8.97 17.33
CA LEU A 67 -11.19 -8.69 16.17
C LEU A 67 -9.81 -9.31 16.34
N TYR A 68 -9.33 -9.98 15.30
CA TYR A 68 -7.96 -10.49 15.25
C TYR A 68 -7.01 -9.37 14.86
N TYR A 69 -5.93 -9.27 15.64
CA TYR A 69 -4.87 -8.31 15.49
C TYR A 69 -3.54 -9.01 15.27
N VAL A 70 -2.69 -8.46 14.40
CA VAL A 70 -1.37 -9.00 14.06
C VAL A 70 -0.26 -7.98 14.32
N PRO A 71 0.96 -8.40 14.67
CA PRO A 71 2.07 -7.48 14.90
C PRO A 71 2.40 -6.68 13.62
N PHE A 72 2.40 -5.34 13.73
CA PHE A 72 2.61 -4.43 12.59
C PHE A 72 3.94 -4.72 11.88
N LYS A 73 5.03 -4.90 12.63
CA LYS A 73 6.35 -5.10 12.05
C LYS A 73 6.44 -6.41 11.27
N ASP A 74 5.92 -7.48 11.86
CA ASP A 74 5.97 -8.81 11.26
C ASP A 74 5.14 -8.85 9.99
N ILE A 75 3.92 -8.31 10.03
CA ILE A 75 3.05 -8.29 8.84
C ILE A 75 3.61 -7.37 7.74
N ALA A 76 4.22 -6.24 8.10
CA ALA A 76 4.87 -5.36 7.13
C ALA A 76 6.06 -6.06 6.45
N HIS A 77 6.91 -6.75 7.22
CA HIS A 77 8.03 -7.52 6.68
C HIS A 77 7.57 -8.66 5.76
N ILE A 78 6.52 -9.39 6.16
CA ILE A 78 5.94 -10.48 5.37
C ILE A 78 5.37 -9.98 4.01
N LEU A 79 4.98 -8.71 3.95
CA LEU A 79 4.45 -8.05 2.75
C LEU A 79 5.51 -7.23 2.00
N ASP A 80 6.80 -7.40 2.32
CA ASP A 80 7.96 -6.70 1.72
C ASP A 80 8.00 -5.17 1.99
N TYR A 81 7.34 -4.70 3.07
CA TYR A 81 7.42 -3.32 3.57
C TYR A 81 8.54 -3.17 4.60
N ASP A 82 9.78 -3.50 4.21
CA ASP A 82 10.91 -3.70 5.13
C ASP A 82 11.49 -2.41 5.72
N SER A 83 11.22 -1.26 5.10
CA SER A 83 11.67 0.03 5.62
C SER A 83 10.67 0.53 6.66
N ILE A 84 10.90 0.13 7.91
CA ILE A 84 10.01 0.42 9.05
C ILE A 84 10.64 1.46 9.98
N SER A 85 9.86 2.46 10.38
CA SER A 85 10.25 3.47 11.37
C SER A 85 9.14 3.70 12.39
N TYR A 86 9.52 4.17 13.57
CA TYR A 86 8.59 4.56 14.63
C TYR A 86 8.90 5.98 15.12
N ASN A 87 7.91 6.86 15.03
CA ASN A 87 7.99 8.20 15.61
C ASN A 87 7.38 8.17 17.01
N GLN A 88 8.24 8.31 18.04
CA GLN A 88 7.81 8.28 19.44
C GLN A 88 6.87 9.44 19.80
N LYS A 89 7.06 10.62 19.23
CA LYS A 89 6.27 11.82 19.54
C LYS A 89 4.84 11.69 19.03
N THR A 90 4.69 11.23 17.80
CA THR A 90 3.37 11.08 17.16
C THR A 90 2.77 9.69 17.35
N LYS A 91 3.53 8.77 17.98
CA LYS A 91 3.18 7.36 18.14
C LYS A 91 2.80 6.71 16.81
N THR A 92 3.56 7.02 15.76
CA THR A 92 3.27 6.61 14.38
C THR A 92 4.30 5.62 13.90
N TYR A 93 3.84 4.45 13.46
CA TYR A 93 4.64 3.55 12.65
C TYR A 93 4.52 3.95 11.19
N ALA A 94 5.63 3.92 10.46
CA ALA A 94 5.64 4.02 9.01
C ALA A 94 6.37 2.82 8.43
N ALA A 95 5.82 2.21 7.38
CA ALA A 95 6.43 1.12 6.63
C ALA A 95 6.32 1.42 5.13
N THR A 96 7.32 1.04 4.33
CA THR A 96 7.30 1.26 2.88
C THR A 96 8.01 0.13 2.14
N ASP A 97 7.43 -0.27 1.00
CA ASP A 97 7.96 -1.19 -0.01
C ASP A 97 8.81 -0.45 -1.08
N GLY A 98 9.06 0.84 -0.89
CA GLY A 98 9.71 1.72 -1.86
C GLY A 98 8.76 2.41 -2.84
N SER A 99 7.53 1.91 -3.01
CA SER A 99 6.51 2.49 -3.90
C SER A 99 5.49 3.34 -3.14
N VAL A 100 5.03 2.86 -1.98
CA VAL A 100 4.01 3.47 -1.12
C VAL A 100 4.50 3.43 0.32
N THR A 101 4.25 4.51 1.07
CA THR A 101 4.48 4.53 2.52
C THR A 101 3.16 4.43 3.25
N VAL A 102 2.98 3.38 4.03
CA VAL A 102 1.88 3.23 4.98
C VAL A 102 2.28 3.90 6.29
N ARG A 103 1.43 4.76 6.86
CA ARG A 103 1.61 5.38 8.17
C ARG A 103 0.41 5.10 9.05
N VAL A 104 0.66 4.53 10.23
CA VAL A 104 -0.35 4.10 11.17
C VAL A 104 -0.03 4.69 12.53
N SER A 105 -0.93 5.51 13.07
CA SER A 105 -0.79 6.10 14.41
C SER A 105 -1.54 5.27 15.44
N ILE A 106 -0.88 4.93 16.55
CA ILE A 106 -1.47 4.16 17.65
C ILE A 106 -2.71 4.89 18.20
N GLY A 107 -3.82 4.16 18.34
CA GLY A 107 -5.10 4.70 18.81
C GLY A 107 -5.89 5.54 17.79
N GLY A 108 -5.33 5.81 16.61
CA GLY A 108 -6.02 6.52 15.54
C GLY A 108 -6.95 5.59 14.74
N THR A 109 -8.08 6.13 14.27
CA THR A 109 -9.05 5.40 13.41
C THR A 109 -8.78 5.55 11.91
N HIS A 110 -7.64 6.12 11.57
CA HIS A 110 -7.25 6.38 10.18
C HIS A 110 -5.76 6.11 10.01
N ALA A 111 -5.39 5.65 8.83
CA ALA A 111 -4.02 5.51 8.39
C ALA A 111 -3.80 6.31 7.10
N MET A 112 -2.54 6.54 6.77
CA MET A 112 -2.15 7.09 5.48
C MET A 112 -1.52 6.00 4.63
N LYS A 113 -1.96 5.86 3.37
CA LYS A 113 -1.31 5.03 2.35
C LYS A 113 -0.81 5.98 1.26
N GLY A 114 0.49 6.30 1.29
CA GLY A 114 1.02 7.43 0.53
C GLY A 114 0.42 8.74 1.04
N ASP A 115 -0.33 9.43 0.18
CA ASP A 115 -1.09 10.65 0.49
C ASP A 115 -2.58 10.39 0.75
N GLU A 116 -3.03 9.15 0.57
CA GLU A 116 -4.42 8.75 0.76
C GLU A 116 -4.71 8.46 2.23
N ARG A 117 -5.85 8.97 2.73
CA ARG A 117 -6.34 8.65 4.07
C ARG A 117 -7.33 7.50 4.00
N VAL A 118 -6.99 6.38 4.62
CA VAL A 118 -7.84 5.18 4.69
C VAL A 118 -8.38 4.98 6.10
N ASN A 119 -9.61 4.46 6.19
CA ASN A 119 -10.22 4.14 7.47
C ASN A 119 -9.66 2.82 7.98
N ILE A 120 -9.42 2.74 9.30
CA ILE A 120 -8.95 1.53 9.97
C ILE A 120 -9.59 1.39 11.35
N HIS A 121 -9.75 0.16 11.82
CA HIS A 121 -9.90 -0.05 13.26
C HIS A 121 -8.64 0.39 13.99
N ALA A 122 -8.83 0.99 15.16
CA ALA A 122 -7.73 1.56 15.94
C ALA A 122 -6.64 0.50 16.22
N PRO A 123 -5.36 0.80 15.89
CA PRO A 123 -4.24 -0.05 16.24
C PRO A 123 -4.11 -0.18 17.76
N GLN A 124 -3.75 -1.37 18.22
CA GLN A 124 -3.50 -1.66 19.63
C GLN A 124 -2.00 -1.57 19.91
N PHE A 125 -1.65 -1.22 21.15
CA PHE A 125 -0.26 -1.27 21.61
C PHE A 125 -0.19 -2.17 22.83
N LEU A 126 0.46 -3.32 22.66
CA LEU A 126 0.53 -4.38 23.67
C LEU A 126 1.98 -4.79 23.84
N ASN A 127 2.49 -4.74 25.08
CA ASN A 127 3.83 -5.18 25.44
C ASN A 127 4.93 -4.61 24.53
N GLY A 128 4.87 -3.30 24.23
CA GLY A 128 5.85 -2.63 23.39
C GLY A 128 5.71 -2.89 21.88
N THR A 129 4.71 -3.65 21.46
CA THR A 129 4.45 -4.02 20.07
C THR A 129 3.15 -3.38 19.58
N ALA A 130 3.19 -2.77 18.39
CA ALA A 130 1.98 -2.28 17.73
C ALA A 130 1.30 -3.41 16.96
N TYR A 131 -0.02 -3.44 17.06
CA TYR A 131 -0.88 -4.46 16.49
C TYR A 131 -1.92 -3.82 15.58
N LEU A 132 -2.07 -4.36 14.38
CA LEU A 132 -3.08 -3.98 13.39
C LEU A 132 -4.18 -5.02 13.33
N SER A 133 -5.45 -4.62 13.29
CA SER A 133 -6.53 -5.56 12.97
C SER A 133 -6.36 -6.10 11.55
N LEU A 134 -6.83 -7.32 11.25
CA LEU A 134 -6.76 -7.88 9.89
C LEU A 134 -7.50 -7.02 8.85
N ASP A 135 -8.60 -6.37 9.23
CA ASP A 135 -9.29 -5.42 8.36
C ASP A 135 -8.42 -4.17 8.12
N ALA A 136 -7.71 -3.68 9.14
CA ALA A 136 -6.76 -2.58 8.98
C ALA A 136 -5.56 -2.95 8.09
N VAL A 137 -5.05 -4.19 8.18
CA VAL A 137 -4.05 -4.73 7.25
C VAL A 137 -4.61 -4.68 5.82
N SER A 138 -5.86 -5.10 5.62
CA SER A 138 -6.53 -5.06 4.32
C SER A 138 -6.76 -3.64 3.80
N SER A 139 -7.00 -2.65 4.66
CA SER A 139 -7.16 -1.25 4.26
C SER A 139 -5.84 -0.57 3.86
N VAL A 140 -4.75 -0.89 4.58
CA VAL A 140 -3.47 -0.17 4.39
C VAL A 140 -2.56 -0.83 3.38
N PHE A 141 -2.66 -2.14 3.20
CA PHE A 141 -1.94 -2.90 2.19
C PHE A 141 -2.93 -3.37 1.12
N ASN A 142 -2.49 -3.54 -0.14
CA ASN A 142 -3.37 -4.04 -1.20
C ASN A 142 -3.59 -5.56 -1.08
N VAL A 143 -4.18 -5.99 0.04
CA VAL A 143 -4.40 -7.39 0.38
C VAL A 143 -5.80 -7.59 0.96
N PHE A 144 -6.29 -8.82 0.92
CA PHE A 144 -7.42 -9.26 1.73
C PHE A 144 -6.92 -10.23 2.80
N ALA A 145 -6.90 -9.78 4.05
CA ALA A 145 -6.41 -10.54 5.18
C ALA A 145 -7.57 -11.00 6.09
N TYR A 146 -7.59 -12.28 6.45
CA TYR A 146 -8.59 -12.84 7.35
C TYR A 146 -8.02 -13.99 8.18
N PHE A 147 -8.64 -14.27 9.33
CA PHE A 147 -8.28 -15.41 10.17
C PHE A 147 -9.08 -16.63 9.73
N ASN A 148 -8.40 -17.74 9.46
CA ASN A 148 -9.02 -19.00 9.12
C ASN A 148 -9.13 -19.88 10.36
N ALA A 149 -10.29 -19.86 11.02
CA ALA A 149 -10.52 -20.60 12.25
C ALA A 149 -10.24 -22.12 12.16
N PRO A 150 -10.56 -22.83 11.04
CA PRO A 150 -10.35 -24.27 10.94
C PRO A 150 -8.90 -24.74 11.16
N ASP A 151 -7.91 -23.95 10.74
CA ASP A 151 -6.48 -24.29 10.88
C ASP A 151 -5.67 -23.25 11.68
N GLY A 152 -6.36 -22.27 12.26
CA GLY A 152 -5.76 -21.21 13.06
C GLY A 152 -4.79 -20.28 12.31
N SER A 153 -4.81 -20.28 10.97
CA SER A 153 -3.87 -19.48 10.16
C SER A 153 -4.39 -18.07 9.84
N VAL A 154 -3.47 -17.15 9.59
CA VAL A 154 -3.78 -15.87 8.95
C VAL A 154 -3.64 -16.05 7.44
N ARG A 155 -4.73 -15.84 6.71
CA ARG A 155 -4.78 -15.93 5.25
C ARG A 155 -4.69 -14.54 4.66
N ILE A 156 -3.86 -14.40 3.63
CA ILE A 156 -3.66 -13.15 2.89
C ILE A 156 -3.80 -13.46 1.40
N GLN A 157 -4.69 -12.74 0.73
CA GLN A 157 -4.78 -12.72 -0.71
C GLN A 157 -4.16 -11.41 -1.23
N MET A 158 -3.19 -11.50 -2.14
CA MET A 158 -2.49 -10.35 -2.71
C MET A 158 -2.35 -10.51 -4.24
N PRO A 159 -2.82 -9.57 -5.08
CA PRO A 159 -3.58 -8.37 -4.70
C PRO A 159 -4.95 -8.71 -4.11
N ALA A 160 -5.56 -7.75 -3.41
CA ALA A 160 -6.89 -7.93 -2.86
C ALA A 160 -7.93 -8.21 -3.96
N THR A 161 -8.65 -9.32 -3.86
CA THR A 161 -9.83 -9.62 -4.70
C THR A 161 -11.13 -9.41 -3.93
N ARG A 162 -11.04 -9.13 -2.64
CA ARG A 162 -12.15 -8.87 -1.73
C ARG A 162 -11.78 -7.77 -0.76
N TYR A 163 -12.78 -7.08 -0.24
CA TYR A 163 -12.59 -6.06 0.79
C TYR A 163 -13.77 -6.05 1.76
N LYS A 164 -13.50 -5.88 3.06
CA LYS A 164 -14.55 -5.73 4.07
C LYS A 164 -14.73 -4.25 4.39
N VAL A 165 -15.90 -3.72 4.10
CA VAL A 165 -16.25 -2.31 4.29
C VAL A 165 -16.16 -1.93 5.76
N LEU A 166 -15.47 -0.83 6.06
CA LEU A 166 -15.36 -0.23 7.37
C LEU A 166 -16.28 0.98 7.51
N ALA A 167 -16.57 1.36 8.75
CA ALA A 167 -17.32 2.57 9.04
C ALA A 167 -16.60 3.81 8.48
N GLY A 168 -17.32 4.61 7.68
CA GLY A 168 -16.79 5.83 7.05
C GLY A 168 -16.15 5.61 5.67
N ASP A 169 -16.18 4.37 5.15
CA ASP A 169 -15.76 4.07 3.79
C ASP A 169 -16.74 4.59 2.76
N SER A 170 -16.23 4.78 1.55
CA SER A 170 -17.01 4.96 0.33
C SER A 170 -16.41 4.08 -0.77
N LEU A 171 -17.21 3.72 -1.78
CA LEU A 171 -16.71 2.98 -2.94
C LEU A 171 -15.52 3.68 -3.59
N PHE A 172 -15.51 5.01 -3.62
CA PHE A 172 -14.40 5.81 -4.12
C PHE A 172 -13.10 5.54 -3.37
N LYS A 173 -13.11 5.66 -2.04
CA LYS A 173 -11.90 5.46 -1.21
C LYS A 173 -11.40 4.02 -1.30
N ILE A 174 -12.31 3.05 -1.26
CA ILE A 174 -11.95 1.63 -1.39
C ILE A 174 -11.33 1.38 -2.77
N ALA A 175 -11.97 1.87 -3.83
CA ALA A 175 -11.46 1.68 -5.18
C ALA A 175 -10.08 2.31 -5.37
N GLN A 176 -9.89 3.54 -4.87
CA GLN A 176 -8.61 4.24 -4.91
C GLN A 176 -7.51 3.45 -4.16
N ALA A 177 -7.78 3.04 -2.92
CA ALA A 177 -6.86 2.28 -2.10
C ALA A 177 -6.48 0.92 -2.72
N HIS A 178 -7.37 0.32 -3.51
CA HIS A 178 -7.17 -1.01 -4.12
C HIS A 178 -6.89 -0.98 -5.63
N HIS A 179 -6.55 0.19 -6.18
CA HIS A 179 -6.15 0.35 -7.57
C HIS A 179 -7.22 -0.13 -8.57
N THR A 180 -8.49 0.19 -8.30
CA THR A 180 -9.64 -0.08 -9.17
C THR A 180 -10.53 1.17 -9.27
N THR A 181 -11.74 1.06 -9.83
CA THR A 181 -12.69 2.19 -9.91
C THR A 181 -13.97 1.89 -9.13
N ALA A 182 -14.60 2.93 -8.58
CA ALA A 182 -15.89 2.79 -7.88
C ALA A 182 -16.94 2.14 -8.80
N THR A 183 -16.93 2.45 -10.09
CA THR A 183 -17.79 1.84 -11.10
C THR A 183 -17.53 0.35 -11.28
N ALA A 184 -16.26 -0.06 -11.36
CA ALA A 184 -15.90 -1.46 -11.48
C ALA A 184 -16.28 -2.25 -10.21
N VAL A 185 -16.03 -1.68 -9.03
CA VAL A 185 -16.47 -2.29 -7.76
C VAL A 185 -18.00 -2.38 -7.71
N ARG A 186 -18.73 -1.33 -8.07
CA ARG A 186 -20.20 -1.32 -8.11
C ARG A 186 -20.73 -2.42 -9.05
N ALA A 187 -20.18 -2.51 -10.26
CA ALA A 187 -20.55 -3.53 -11.25
C ALA A 187 -20.24 -4.96 -10.75
N ALA A 188 -19.05 -5.18 -10.20
CA ALA A 188 -18.63 -6.49 -9.67
C ALA A 188 -19.48 -6.98 -8.48
N ASN A 189 -20.22 -6.07 -7.83
CA ASN A 189 -21.06 -6.36 -6.67
C ASN A 189 -22.56 -6.20 -6.95
N GLY A 190 -22.97 -5.96 -8.20
CA GLY A 190 -24.37 -5.79 -8.58
C GLY A 190 -25.07 -4.62 -7.86
N LEU A 191 -24.29 -3.62 -7.42
CA LEU A 191 -24.80 -2.48 -6.68
C LEU A 191 -25.47 -1.48 -7.62
N LYS A 192 -26.64 -0.97 -7.25
CA LYS A 192 -27.39 0.04 -8.04
C LYS A 192 -26.96 1.48 -7.72
N THR A 193 -26.47 1.70 -6.50
CA THR A 193 -25.99 2.98 -5.98
C THR A 193 -24.60 2.79 -5.37
N ASP A 194 -24.00 3.88 -4.90
CA ASP A 194 -22.70 3.84 -4.18
C ASP A 194 -22.85 3.53 -2.68
N GLU A 195 -24.05 3.14 -2.26
CA GLU A 195 -24.34 2.80 -0.87
C GLU A 195 -23.70 1.46 -0.50
N ILE A 196 -22.92 1.48 0.56
CA ILE A 196 -22.25 0.33 1.14
C ILE A 196 -22.39 0.37 2.67
N MET A 197 -22.46 -0.81 3.28
CA MET A 197 -22.67 -0.94 4.72
C MET A 197 -21.43 -1.48 5.42
N PRO A 198 -21.05 -0.97 6.61
CA PRO A 198 -19.97 -1.54 7.40
C PRO A 198 -20.17 -3.06 7.61
N GLY A 199 -19.12 -3.84 7.40
CA GLY A 199 -19.14 -5.30 7.44
C GLY A 199 -19.50 -5.98 6.12
N GLN A 200 -20.01 -5.26 5.12
CA GLN A 200 -20.25 -5.80 3.79
C GLN A 200 -18.93 -6.26 3.16
N ILE A 201 -18.93 -7.44 2.53
CA ILE A 201 -17.79 -7.91 1.74
C ILE A 201 -18.02 -7.55 0.28
N LEU A 202 -17.14 -6.73 -0.26
CA LEU A 202 -17.11 -6.36 -1.67
C LEU A 202 -16.13 -7.26 -2.41
N THR A 203 -16.53 -7.72 -3.59
CA THR A 203 -15.62 -8.23 -4.62
C THR A 203 -14.88 -7.05 -5.24
N LEU A 204 -13.56 -7.12 -5.25
CA LEU A 204 -12.72 -6.16 -5.96
C LEU A 204 -12.31 -6.80 -7.29
N PRO A 205 -12.76 -6.25 -8.44
CA PRO A 205 -12.34 -6.79 -9.72
C PRO A 205 -10.83 -6.55 -9.88
N ALA A 206 -10.08 -7.63 -10.08
CA ALA A 206 -8.69 -7.55 -10.50
C ALA A 206 -8.68 -7.04 -11.94
N GLU A 207 -8.57 -5.73 -12.14
CA GLU A 207 -8.29 -5.23 -13.48
C GLU A 207 -6.80 -5.40 -13.80
N VAL A 208 -6.54 -6.09 -14.91
CA VAL A 208 -5.30 -5.92 -15.69
C VAL A 208 -5.38 -4.52 -16.31
N LEU A 209 -5.02 -3.48 -15.56
CA LEU A 209 -5.08 -2.11 -16.08
C LEU A 209 -4.08 -1.91 -17.25
N LYS A 210 -4.57 -2.03 -18.49
CA LYS A 210 -4.04 -1.26 -19.64
C LYS A 210 -4.56 0.18 -19.53
N ARG A 211 -3.95 0.95 -18.61
CA ARG A 211 -4.17 2.38 -18.27
C ARG A 211 -5.17 2.66 -17.14
N GLU A 212 -4.76 3.62 -16.31
CA GLU A 212 -5.46 4.28 -15.21
C GLU A 212 -6.26 5.49 -15.78
N MET A 213 -7.50 5.69 -15.32
CA MET A 213 -8.30 6.90 -15.58
C MET A 213 -8.84 7.45 -14.25
N GLU A 214 -8.94 8.77 -14.14
CA GLU A 214 -9.65 9.42 -13.04
C GLU A 214 -11.15 9.07 -13.07
N PRO A 215 -11.83 8.96 -11.93
CA PRO A 215 -13.29 8.96 -11.89
C PRO A 215 -13.82 10.38 -12.15
N THR A 216 -14.60 10.53 -13.21
CA THR A 216 -15.49 11.67 -13.36
C THR A 216 -16.59 11.55 -12.32
N SER A 217 -16.75 12.55 -11.45
CA SER A 217 -17.95 12.73 -10.66
C SER A 217 -19.13 12.96 -11.61
N ALA A 218 -20.02 11.99 -11.76
CA ALA A 218 -21.27 12.17 -12.49
C ALA A 218 -22.46 11.84 -11.58
N THR A 219 -23.04 12.88 -11.00
CA THR A 219 -24.47 12.94 -10.69
C THR A 219 -25.26 12.76 -12.00
N PRO A 220 -26.36 11.98 -12.04
CA PRO A 220 -26.99 11.59 -13.30
C PRO A 220 -27.78 12.76 -13.91
N ALA A 221 -27.40 13.17 -15.11
CA ALA A 221 -28.29 13.89 -16.03
C ALA A 221 -28.77 12.92 -17.11
N GLN A 222 -30.10 12.82 -17.23
CA GLN A 222 -30.83 12.08 -18.25
C GLN A 222 -30.40 12.48 -19.66
N GLN A 223 -30.36 11.52 -20.59
CA GLN A 223 -30.91 11.67 -21.96
C GLN A 223 -30.99 10.32 -22.70
N ASP A 224 -32.00 10.25 -23.57
CA ASP A 224 -32.62 9.11 -24.25
C ASP A 224 -31.73 8.26 -25.18
N PRO A 225 -32.15 6.99 -25.46
CA PRO A 225 -31.54 6.13 -26.46
C PRO A 225 -32.30 6.20 -27.81
N SER A 226 -31.61 6.60 -28.87
CA SER A 226 -31.94 6.31 -30.28
C SER A 226 -30.67 6.70 -31.07
N VAL A 227 -30.00 5.85 -31.86
CA VAL A 227 -30.41 5.37 -33.19
C VAL A 227 -29.27 4.50 -33.76
N ILE A 228 -29.62 3.26 -34.12
CA ILE A 228 -29.24 2.45 -35.29
C ILE A 228 -27.83 1.83 -35.39
N VAL A 229 -27.91 0.49 -35.34
CA VAL A 229 -27.02 -0.59 -35.76
C VAL A 229 -26.74 -0.51 -37.27
N ASP A 230 -25.52 -0.82 -37.71
CA ASP A 230 -25.37 -1.51 -38.99
C ASP A 230 -24.23 -2.55 -38.92
N PRO A 231 -24.44 -3.80 -39.39
CA PRO A 231 -23.54 -4.92 -39.20
C PRO A 231 -22.68 -5.14 -40.45
N ASN A 232 -21.37 -5.15 -40.31
CA ASN A 232 -20.58 -5.97 -41.22
C ASN A 232 -19.28 -6.44 -40.55
N ALA A 233 -19.37 -7.63 -39.97
CA ALA A 233 -18.23 -8.44 -39.64
C ALA A 233 -17.82 -9.23 -40.90
N GLN A 234 -16.58 -9.04 -41.36
CA GLN A 234 -15.83 -10.13 -41.98
C GLN A 234 -14.37 -10.05 -41.54
N ASP A 235 -13.98 -11.05 -40.76
CA ASP A 235 -12.60 -11.54 -40.65
C ASP A 235 -12.22 -12.19 -42.00
N PRO A 236 -10.96 -12.06 -42.44
CA PRO A 236 -10.18 -13.28 -42.45
C PRO A 236 -8.75 -13.08 -41.93
N SER A 237 -8.38 -14.00 -41.05
CA SER A 237 -7.02 -14.32 -40.66
C SER A 237 -6.08 -14.37 -41.87
N GLN A 238 -5.11 -13.45 -41.91
CA GLN A 238 -3.86 -13.63 -42.64
C GLN A 238 -2.68 -13.21 -41.77
N THR A 239 -1.80 -14.18 -41.55
CA THR A 239 -0.43 -14.00 -41.08
C THR A 239 0.33 -13.12 -42.07
N GLN A 240 0.65 -11.88 -41.68
CA GLN A 240 1.60 -11.04 -42.41
C GLN A 240 2.70 -10.56 -41.46
N THR A 241 3.88 -11.11 -41.69
CA THR A 241 5.18 -10.63 -41.24
C THR A 241 5.40 -9.24 -41.84
N ALA A 242 5.17 -8.18 -41.06
CA ALA A 242 5.43 -6.81 -41.48
C ALA A 242 6.58 -6.20 -40.66
N THR A 243 7.67 -5.95 -41.38
CA THR A 243 8.80 -5.08 -41.04
C THR A 243 8.32 -3.73 -40.46
N PRO A 244 8.96 -3.17 -39.42
CA PRO A 244 8.50 -1.92 -38.83
C PRO A 244 8.81 -0.72 -39.74
N THR A 245 7.78 -0.17 -40.38
CA THR A 245 7.87 1.08 -41.15
C THR A 245 7.88 2.31 -40.24
N ALA A 246 8.84 3.20 -40.49
CA ALA A 246 9.26 4.36 -39.70
C ALA A 246 8.27 5.55 -39.63
N THR A 247 6.98 5.32 -39.40
CA THR A 247 5.99 6.40 -39.22
C THR A 247 5.72 6.73 -37.74
N GLN A 248 6.17 5.89 -36.80
CA GLN A 248 6.08 6.16 -35.34
C GLN A 248 7.01 7.29 -34.85
N SER A 249 8.00 7.74 -35.64
CA SER A 249 9.00 8.70 -35.14
C SER A 249 8.58 10.18 -35.20
N ALA A 250 7.75 10.61 -36.17
CA ALA A 250 7.44 12.04 -36.37
C ALA A 250 6.34 12.54 -35.41
N THR A 251 5.29 11.74 -35.24
CA THR A 251 4.17 12.06 -34.32
C THR A 251 4.64 12.08 -32.87
N ALA A 252 5.49 11.13 -32.47
CA ALA A 252 6.08 11.08 -31.14
C ALA A 252 6.96 12.31 -30.87
N ALA A 253 7.80 12.70 -31.81
CA ALA A 253 8.64 13.89 -31.70
C ALA A 253 7.81 15.19 -31.56
N LYS A 254 6.72 15.32 -32.33
CA LYS A 254 5.81 16.48 -32.22
C LYS A 254 5.13 16.54 -30.86
N LYS A 255 4.68 15.39 -30.33
CA LYS A 255 4.07 15.32 -28.99
C LYS A 255 5.08 15.64 -27.89
N ALA A 256 6.31 15.14 -27.99
CA ALA A 256 7.39 15.49 -27.06
C ALA A 256 7.66 17.01 -27.03
N GLN A 257 7.74 17.64 -28.20
CA GLN A 257 7.90 19.09 -28.31
C GLN A 257 6.73 19.84 -27.68
N ALA A 258 5.48 19.40 -27.89
CA ALA A 258 4.30 20.01 -27.29
C ALA A 258 4.31 19.93 -25.76
N ILE A 259 4.70 18.79 -25.20
CA ILE A 259 4.86 18.59 -23.74
C ILE A 259 5.92 19.53 -23.17
N ILE A 260 7.09 19.59 -23.80
CA ILE A 260 8.20 20.46 -23.37
C ILE A 260 7.82 21.94 -23.49
N ALA A 261 7.18 22.33 -24.59
CA ALA A 261 6.72 23.70 -24.81
C ALA A 261 5.67 24.11 -23.78
N LEU A 262 4.73 23.21 -23.44
CA LEU A 262 3.76 23.44 -22.39
C LEU A 262 4.44 23.62 -21.03
N GLY A 263 5.37 22.73 -20.66
CA GLY A 263 6.06 22.83 -19.38
C GLY A 263 6.87 24.12 -19.22
N LYS A 264 7.45 24.64 -20.32
CA LYS A 264 8.13 25.95 -20.33
C LYS A 264 7.19 27.13 -20.05
N LYS A 265 5.88 27.01 -20.28
CA LYS A 265 4.91 28.07 -19.92
C LYS A 265 4.74 28.25 -18.42
N TYR A 266 5.12 27.23 -17.63
CA TYR A 266 4.98 27.23 -16.17
C TYR A 266 6.28 27.53 -15.44
N MET A 267 7.33 27.97 -16.12
CA MET A 267 8.60 28.34 -15.49
C MET A 267 8.38 29.28 -14.29
N GLY A 268 8.96 28.94 -13.14
CA GLY A 268 8.81 29.69 -11.89
C GLY A 268 7.56 29.35 -11.07
N VAL A 269 6.63 28.52 -11.55
CA VAL A 269 5.51 28.04 -10.72
C VAL A 269 6.06 27.37 -9.46
N PRO A 270 5.67 27.79 -8.24
CA PRO A 270 6.31 27.35 -7.01
C PRO A 270 6.16 25.85 -6.74
N TYR A 271 7.21 25.30 -6.10
CA TYR A 271 7.22 23.91 -5.67
C TYR A 271 6.43 23.72 -4.37
N LYS A 272 5.51 22.75 -4.35
CA LYS A 272 4.87 22.24 -3.13
C LYS A 272 4.97 20.73 -3.12
N PHE A 273 5.74 20.18 -2.18
CA PHE A 273 5.82 18.72 -1.99
C PHE A 273 4.42 18.14 -1.75
N GLY A 274 4.05 17.08 -2.47
CA GLY A 274 2.73 16.48 -2.33
C GLY A 274 1.63 17.17 -3.12
N ALA A 275 1.91 18.22 -3.91
CA ALA A 275 0.91 18.92 -4.72
C ALA A 275 0.15 17.99 -5.69
N ASN A 276 -1.18 17.96 -5.65
CA ASN A 276 -2.02 17.10 -6.50
C ASN A 276 -2.69 17.89 -7.66
N SER A 277 -3.62 17.26 -8.38
CA SER A 277 -4.32 17.87 -9.52
C SER A 277 -5.10 19.14 -9.15
N ASN A 278 -5.58 19.29 -7.90
CA ASN A 278 -6.25 20.50 -7.43
C ASN A 278 -5.27 21.67 -7.14
N ASP A 279 -4.00 21.36 -6.91
CA ASP A 279 -2.94 22.36 -6.72
C ASP A 279 -2.41 22.87 -8.07
N ALA A 280 -2.38 22.02 -9.09
CA ALA A 280 -1.94 22.39 -10.43
C ALA A 280 -2.98 23.30 -11.16
N PRO A 281 -2.54 24.30 -11.93
CA PRO A 281 -1.15 24.63 -12.23
C PRO A 281 -0.52 25.68 -11.29
N ARG A 282 -1.13 26.01 -10.16
CA ARG A 282 -0.64 27.07 -9.26
C ARG A 282 0.54 26.63 -8.40
N LEU A 283 0.55 25.37 -7.97
CA LEU A 283 1.60 24.74 -7.18
C LEU A 283 1.82 23.32 -7.70
N MET A 284 3.07 22.89 -7.81
CA MET A 284 3.38 21.55 -8.32
C MET A 284 4.57 20.93 -7.58
N ASP A 285 4.61 19.59 -7.54
CA ASP A 285 5.86 18.86 -7.30
C ASP A 285 6.35 18.21 -8.59
N CYS A 286 7.42 17.43 -8.50
CA CYS A 286 8.07 16.86 -9.68
C CYS A 286 7.12 15.96 -10.47
N SER A 287 6.42 15.08 -9.77
CA SER A 287 5.51 14.12 -10.37
C SER A 287 4.18 14.74 -10.79
N SER A 288 3.61 15.69 -10.04
CA SER A 288 2.37 16.36 -10.46
C SER A 288 2.59 17.36 -11.60
N PHE A 289 3.79 17.95 -11.72
CA PHE A 289 4.17 18.70 -12.91
C PHE A 289 4.23 17.80 -14.15
N MET A 290 4.87 16.63 -14.05
CA MET A 290 4.88 15.65 -15.15
C MET A 290 3.46 15.21 -15.49
N GLN A 291 2.65 14.85 -14.48
CA GLN A 291 1.25 14.48 -14.66
C GLN A 291 0.46 15.55 -15.41
N TYR A 292 0.63 16.82 -15.03
CA TYR A 292 -0.05 17.94 -15.67
C TYR A 292 0.36 18.10 -17.14
N ILE A 293 1.66 18.22 -17.45
CA ILE A 293 2.10 18.53 -18.82
C ILE A 293 1.93 17.36 -19.79
N PHE A 294 2.04 16.11 -19.31
CA PHE A 294 1.76 14.93 -20.12
C PHE A 294 0.25 14.71 -20.28
N GLY A 295 -0.54 14.96 -19.23
CA GLY A 295 -2.00 14.82 -19.25
C GLY A 295 -2.67 15.77 -20.25
N GLN A 296 -2.24 17.04 -20.29
CA GLN A 296 -2.68 18.02 -21.30
C GLN A 296 -2.31 17.64 -22.75
N ASN A 297 -1.43 16.65 -22.92
CA ASN A 297 -1.04 16.10 -24.23
C ASN A 297 -1.55 14.65 -24.42
N GLY A 298 -2.56 14.25 -23.65
CA GLY A 298 -3.26 12.97 -23.78
C GLY A 298 -2.46 11.76 -23.27
N ILE A 299 -1.50 11.97 -22.37
CA ILE A 299 -0.75 10.89 -21.71
C ILE A 299 -1.01 10.96 -20.21
N THR A 300 -1.83 10.04 -19.71
CA THR A 300 -2.12 9.92 -18.28
C THR A 300 -0.91 9.34 -17.56
N LEU A 301 -0.46 10.04 -16.52
CA LEU A 301 0.57 9.58 -15.61
C LEU A 301 0.01 9.47 -14.18
N PRO A 302 0.43 8.46 -13.41
CA PRO A 302 0.12 8.37 -11.99
C PRO A 302 0.64 9.58 -11.24
N ARG A 303 0.06 9.85 -10.07
CA ARG A 303 0.45 11.00 -9.24
C ARG A 303 1.89 10.92 -8.76
N ASP A 304 2.42 9.72 -8.55
CA ASP A 304 3.67 9.45 -7.84
C ASP A 304 4.85 9.17 -8.80
N SER A 305 6.05 9.72 -8.54
CA SER A 305 7.20 9.54 -9.44
C SER A 305 7.71 8.10 -9.54
N ARG A 306 7.54 7.27 -8.51
CA ARG A 306 7.90 5.85 -8.53
C ARG A 306 6.89 5.04 -9.33
N GLN A 307 5.61 5.39 -9.26
CA GLN A 307 4.58 4.81 -10.13
C GLN A 307 4.80 5.22 -11.60
N GLN A 308 5.12 6.49 -11.85
CA GLN A 308 5.52 6.95 -13.19
C GLN A 308 6.73 6.19 -13.72
N SER A 309 7.69 5.83 -12.85
CA SER A 309 8.88 5.07 -13.22
C SER A 309 8.59 3.60 -13.55
N ALA A 310 7.39 3.09 -13.30
CA ALA A 310 6.97 1.76 -13.74
C ALA A 310 6.46 1.76 -15.19
N LEU A 311 5.98 2.90 -15.70
CA LEU A 311 5.37 3.02 -17.02
C LEU A 311 6.37 3.04 -18.18
N GLY A 312 5.90 2.65 -19.35
CA GLY A 312 6.64 2.79 -20.61
C GLY A 312 7.90 1.93 -20.72
N THR A 313 8.67 2.15 -21.78
CA THR A 313 9.88 1.40 -22.09
C THR A 313 11.08 2.01 -21.38
N ARG A 314 11.95 1.19 -20.78
CA ARG A 314 13.18 1.67 -20.13
C ARG A 314 14.14 2.25 -21.15
N VAL A 315 14.76 3.37 -20.81
CA VAL A 315 15.72 4.10 -21.64
C VAL A 315 17.01 4.31 -20.85
N THR A 316 18.16 3.95 -21.44
CA THR A 316 19.47 4.23 -20.84
C THR A 316 19.92 5.67 -21.14
N LYS A 317 20.95 6.16 -20.44
CA LYS A 317 21.47 7.52 -20.63
C LYS A 317 21.80 7.86 -22.09
N THR A 318 22.36 6.90 -22.84
CA THR A 318 22.74 7.08 -24.25
C THR A 318 21.57 7.01 -25.22
N GLN A 319 20.41 6.55 -24.77
CA GLN A 319 19.20 6.38 -25.59
C GLN A 319 18.15 7.47 -25.34
N LEU A 320 18.44 8.44 -24.47
CA LEU A 320 17.52 9.51 -24.10
C LEU A 320 17.15 10.37 -25.32
N GLN A 321 15.84 10.56 -25.49
CA GLN A 321 15.24 11.41 -26.51
C GLN A 321 14.35 12.46 -25.84
N PRO A 322 14.19 13.66 -26.43
CA PRO A 322 13.27 14.66 -25.92
C PRO A 322 11.88 14.05 -25.66
N GLY A 323 11.31 14.34 -24.49
CA GLY A 323 10.04 13.78 -24.04
C GLY A 323 10.16 12.54 -23.16
N ASP A 324 11.34 11.93 -23.03
CA ASP A 324 11.55 10.83 -22.08
C ASP A 324 11.48 11.34 -20.64
N LEU A 325 10.78 10.60 -19.77
CA LEU A 325 10.82 10.83 -18.33
C LEU A 325 12.18 10.37 -17.80
N MET A 326 12.80 11.17 -16.93
CA MET A 326 14.08 10.91 -16.30
C MET A 326 13.88 10.76 -14.80
N PHE A 327 14.36 9.66 -14.22
CA PHE A 327 14.21 9.35 -12.80
C PHE A 327 15.54 9.41 -12.07
N PHE A 328 15.51 9.98 -10.86
CA PHE A 328 16.70 10.23 -10.08
C PHE A 328 16.52 9.78 -8.63
N LYS A 329 17.63 9.42 -7.99
CA LYS A 329 17.75 9.44 -6.53
C LYS A 329 17.56 10.86 -6.03
N TYR A 330 17.09 11.02 -4.80
CA TYR A 330 17.03 12.30 -4.11
C TYR A 330 17.54 12.14 -2.68
N PRO A 331 18.87 12.05 -2.49
CA PRO A 331 19.51 11.66 -1.23
C PRO A 331 19.15 12.56 -0.04
N GLU A 332 18.81 13.81 -0.31
CA GLU A 332 18.38 14.79 0.70
C GLU A 332 17.06 14.41 1.38
N ARG A 333 16.29 13.50 0.76
CA ARG A 333 15.01 13.02 1.29
C ARG A 333 14.99 11.51 1.53
N TYR A 334 15.75 10.74 0.75
CA TYR A 334 15.72 9.27 0.79
C TYR A 334 17.13 8.71 0.77
N SER A 335 17.50 7.92 1.77
CA SER A 335 18.84 7.34 1.94
C SER A 335 19.02 5.98 1.24
N ASP A 336 17.95 5.35 0.78
CA ASP A 336 17.96 3.99 0.23
C ASP A 336 18.13 3.93 -1.30
N GLY A 337 18.37 5.08 -1.93
CA GLY A 337 18.64 5.15 -3.36
C GLY A 337 17.42 4.86 -4.24
N ARG A 338 16.19 4.92 -3.70
CA ARG A 338 14.95 4.81 -4.47
C ARG A 338 14.75 5.98 -5.44
N VAL A 339 13.76 5.87 -6.34
CA VAL A 339 13.29 7.00 -7.16
C VAL A 339 12.73 8.09 -6.22
N GLY A 340 13.46 9.19 -6.10
CA GLY A 340 13.10 10.33 -5.28
C GLY A 340 12.60 11.54 -6.10
N HIS A 341 12.93 11.57 -7.39
CA HIS A 341 12.65 12.71 -8.26
C HIS A 341 12.39 12.29 -9.72
N VAL A 342 11.62 13.11 -10.44
CA VAL A 342 11.34 12.93 -11.88
C VAL A 342 11.42 14.27 -12.62
N GLY A 343 11.87 14.22 -13.87
CA GLY A 343 11.80 15.31 -14.83
C GLY A 343 11.58 14.79 -16.24
N VAL A 344 11.46 15.68 -17.22
CA VAL A 344 11.42 15.31 -18.64
C VAL A 344 12.69 15.78 -19.34
N TYR A 345 13.31 14.89 -20.12
CA TYR A 345 14.45 15.25 -20.96
C TYR A 345 13.96 16.16 -22.09
N MET A 346 14.62 17.31 -22.29
CA MET A 346 14.23 18.25 -23.34
C MET A 346 15.24 18.37 -24.48
N GLY A 347 16.18 17.41 -24.56
CA GLY A 347 17.31 17.49 -25.48
C GLY A 347 18.45 18.35 -24.93
N ASN A 348 19.55 18.43 -25.67
CA ASN A 348 20.70 19.30 -25.36
C ASN A 348 21.23 19.17 -23.93
N ASN A 349 21.18 17.95 -23.37
CA ASN A 349 21.60 17.68 -22.00
C ASN A 349 20.85 18.53 -20.96
N GLN A 350 19.56 18.78 -21.16
CA GLN A 350 18.71 19.57 -20.27
C GLN A 350 17.51 18.77 -19.74
N ILE A 351 17.14 19.07 -18.50
CA ILE A 351 16.03 18.47 -17.76
C ILE A 351 15.04 19.58 -17.42
N LEU A 352 13.78 19.41 -17.81
CA LEU A 352 12.68 20.25 -17.36
C LEU A 352 11.95 19.55 -16.21
N HIS A 353 11.88 20.21 -15.06
CA HIS A 353 11.32 19.65 -13.82
C HIS A 353 10.97 20.73 -12.81
N THR A 354 10.58 20.36 -11.60
CA THR A 354 10.42 21.30 -10.48
C THR A 354 11.47 21.06 -9.41
N ILE A 355 12.04 22.08 -8.79
CA ILE A 355 12.96 21.93 -7.65
C ILE A 355 12.40 22.70 -6.45
N PRO A 356 12.56 22.21 -5.19
CA PRO A 356 12.28 23.02 -4.00
C PRO A 356 12.88 24.43 -4.08
N ARG A 357 12.14 25.45 -3.62
CA ARG A 357 12.49 26.89 -3.66
C ARG A 357 12.49 27.55 -5.04
N THR A 358 12.86 26.85 -6.11
CA THR A 358 12.89 27.42 -7.48
C THR A 358 11.58 27.22 -8.22
N GLY A 359 10.83 26.15 -7.93
CA GLY A 359 9.65 25.79 -8.71
C GLY A 359 10.02 25.13 -10.04
N VAL A 360 9.15 25.27 -11.05
CA VAL A 360 9.41 24.77 -12.41
C VAL A 360 10.65 25.45 -12.98
N THR A 361 11.63 24.66 -13.42
CA THR A 361 12.92 25.13 -13.90
C THR A 361 13.55 24.18 -14.90
N VAL A 362 14.60 24.64 -15.57
CA VAL A 362 15.44 23.84 -16.44
C VAL A 362 16.82 23.69 -15.80
N SER A 363 17.30 22.46 -15.67
CA SER A 363 18.64 22.15 -15.17
C SER A 363 19.48 21.45 -16.23
N LYS A 364 20.80 21.64 -16.18
CA LYS A 364 21.73 20.84 -16.99
C LYS A 364 21.81 19.42 -16.41
N PHE A 365 21.83 18.43 -17.29
CA PHE A 365 22.02 17.02 -16.94
C PHE A 365 23.52 16.70 -16.76
N THR A 366 24.13 17.39 -15.79
CA THR A 366 25.53 17.23 -15.38
C THR A 366 25.61 17.25 -13.86
N GLY A 367 26.80 16.93 -13.30
CA GLY A 367 27.04 16.98 -11.86
C GLY A 367 26.00 16.19 -11.07
N TYR A 368 25.35 16.84 -10.11
CA TYR A 368 24.32 16.24 -9.24
C TYR A 368 23.28 15.41 -10.00
N TRP A 369 22.71 15.94 -11.10
CA TRP A 369 21.67 15.24 -11.85
C TRP A 369 22.21 14.03 -12.60
N SER A 370 23.44 14.10 -13.11
CA SER A 370 24.07 12.94 -13.75
C SER A 370 24.46 11.87 -12.73
N THR A 371 24.95 12.25 -11.55
CA THR A 371 25.35 11.31 -10.50
C THR A 371 24.14 10.56 -9.92
N ASN A 372 23.01 11.24 -9.78
CA ASN A 372 21.80 10.67 -9.19
C ASN A 372 20.84 10.05 -10.21
N PHE A 373 21.17 10.06 -11.50
CA PHE A 373 20.31 9.47 -12.53
C PHE A 373 20.26 7.96 -12.41
N LEU A 374 19.04 7.43 -12.37
CA LEU A 374 18.78 6.00 -12.31
C LEU A 374 18.57 5.44 -13.72
N TYR A 375 17.59 5.99 -14.44
CA TYR A 375 17.19 5.57 -15.78
C TYR A 375 16.11 6.50 -16.33
N GLY A 376 15.82 6.38 -17.64
CA GLY A 376 14.69 7.01 -18.29
C GLY A 376 13.53 6.05 -18.58
N LYS A 377 12.35 6.60 -18.86
CA LYS A 377 11.20 5.89 -19.42
C LYS A 377 10.60 6.64 -20.60
N ARG A 378 10.34 5.92 -21.69
CA ARG A 378 9.63 6.42 -22.87
C ARG A 378 8.16 6.00 -22.80
N VAL A 379 7.29 7.00 -22.70
CA VAL A 379 5.82 6.81 -22.58
C VAL A 379 5.06 7.34 -23.81
N ILE A 380 5.74 8.09 -24.67
CA ILE A 380 5.20 8.61 -25.94
C ILE A 380 5.32 7.50 -27.00
N ARG A 381 4.22 7.19 -27.69
CA ARG A 381 4.13 6.18 -28.75
C ARG A 381 3.98 6.80 -30.13
#